data_AF-A0A7C5RCB8-F1
#
_entry.id   AF-A0A7C5RCB8-F1
#
_cell.length_a   1.000
_cell.length_b   1.000
_cell.length_c   1.000
_cell.angle_alpha   90.00
_cell.angle_beta   90.00
_cell.angle_gamma   90.00
#
_symmetry.space_group_name_H-M   'P 1'
#
loop_
_entity.id
_entity.type
_entity.pdbx_description
1 polymer ?
#
loop_
_entity_poly.entity_id
_entity_poly.type
_entity_poly.pdbx_seq_one_letter_code
_entity_poly.pdbx_strand_id
1 'polypeptide(L)'
;MGEIRVVKRDGTEEPFIYEKVVVSCLKSGATPEAARKIAKIVEARLLERNLERITAKELTAWILELLRRENEEWYRNWIVFDRAVKRRETEREIGQQPGRR
;
A
#
# COMPACT_ATOMS: atom_id res chain seq x y z
N MET A 1 4.21 -21.28 8.31
CA MET A 1 4.40 -19.85 8.00
C MET A 1 3.39 -19.07 8.82
N GLY A 2 3.85 -18.07 9.58
CA GLY A 2 2.98 -17.25 10.43
C GLY A 2 2.11 -16.28 9.62
N GLU A 3 1.05 -15.79 10.24
CA GLU A 3 0.21 -14.72 9.68
C GLU A 3 0.99 -13.40 9.66
N ILE A 4 1.07 -12.74 8.51
CA ILE A 4 1.73 -11.44 8.36
C ILE A 4 0.82 -10.36 8.94
N ARG A 5 1.34 -9.51 9.82
CA ARG A 5 0.58 -8.49 10.54
C ARG A 5 0.85 -7.10 9.97
N VAL A 6 -0.21 -6.33 9.75
CA VAL A 6 -0.12 -4.91 9.38
C VAL A 6 -0.28 -4.06 10.64
N VAL A 7 0.76 -3.31 10.99
CA VAL A 7 0.76 -2.37 12.11
C VAL A 7 0.15 -1.05 11.63
N LYS A 8 -1.01 -0.69 12.17
CA LYS A 8 -1.71 0.57 11.86
C LYS A 8 -0.98 1.76 12.48
N ARG A 9 -1.42 2.96 12.09
CA ARG A 9 -0.84 4.23 12.58
C ARG A 9 -1.08 4.46 14.07
N ASP A 10 -2.13 3.89 14.63
CA ASP A 10 -2.45 3.91 16.07
C ASP A 10 -1.72 2.82 16.87
N GLY A 11 -0.86 2.03 16.21
CA GLY A 11 -0.12 0.92 16.82
C GLY A 11 -0.91 -0.40 16.89
N THR A 12 -2.19 -0.41 16.53
CA THR A 12 -2.97 -1.65 16.50
C THR A 12 -2.53 -2.56 15.36
N GLU A 13 -2.66 -3.87 15.54
CA GLU A 13 -2.27 -4.87 14.54
C GLU A 13 -3.51 -5.54 13.94
N GLU A 14 -3.46 -5.79 12.64
CA GLU A 14 -4.43 -6.64 11.95
C GLU A 14 -3.75 -7.61 10.99
N PRO A 15 -4.41 -8.71 10.59
CA PRO A 15 -3.89 -9.57 9.55
C PRO A 15 -3.71 -8.80 8.24
N PHE A 16 -2.65 -9.11 7.50
CA PHE A 16 -2.55 -8.76 6.10
C PHE A 16 -3.66 -9.49 5.33
N ILE A 17 -4.43 -8.73 4.55
CA ILE A 17 -5.52 -9.26 3.74
C ILE A 17 -5.30 -8.78 2.32
N TYR A 18 -5.09 -9.73 1.41
CA TYR A 18 -4.85 -9.48 -0.02
C TYR A 18 -5.94 -8.58 -0.63
N GLU A 19 -7.20 -8.84 -0.31
CA GLU A 19 -8.37 -8.10 -0.82
C GLU A 19 -8.34 -6.63 -0.43
N LYS A 20 -7.76 -6.26 0.73
CA LYS A 20 -7.61 -4.85 1.12
C LYS A 20 -6.70 -4.10 0.17
N VAL A 21 -5.64 -4.74 -0.33
CA VAL A 21 -4.74 -4.14 -1.33
C VAL A 21 -5.47 -3.98 -2.67
N VAL A 22 -6.19 -5.02 -3.11
CA VAL A 22 -6.98 -4.99 -4.34
C VAL A 22 -8.02 -3.85 -4.31
N VAL A 23 -8.84 -3.80 -3.25
CA VAL A 23 -9.88 -2.77 -3.12
C VAL A 23 -9.29 -1.36 -3.02
N SER A 24 -8.12 -1.22 -2.38
CA SER A 24 -7.40 0.05 -2.32
C SER A 24 -7.01 0.55 -3.72
N CYS A 25 -6.48 -0.35 -4.58
CA CYS A 25 -6.12 -0.01 -5.96
C CYS A 25 -7.37 0.27 -6.83
N LEU A 26 -8.46 -0.48 -6.64
CA LEU A 26 -9.72 -0.24 -7.37
C LEU A 26 -10.28 1.15 -7.06
N LYS A 27 -10.22 1.58 -5.80
CA LYS A 27 -10.67 2.91 -5.37
C LYS A 27 -9.88 4.06 -5.96
N SER A 28 -8.66 3.80 -6.45
CA SER A 28 -7.87 4.78 -7.19
C SER A 28 -8.09 4.74 -8.70
N GLY A 29 -9.06 3.95 -9.17
CA GLY A 29 -9.40 3.82 -10.59
C GLY A 29 -8.59 2.77 -11.35
N ALA A 30 -7.80 1.93 -10.66
CA ALA A 30 -7.09 0.83 -11.31
C ALA A 30 -8.07 -0.22 -11.84
N THR A 31 -7.71 -0.88 -12.94
CA THR A 31 -8.49 -2.01 -13.46
C THR A 31 -8.43 -3.21 -12.49
N PRO A 32 -9.41 -4.12 -12.51
CA PRO A 32 -9.37 -5.33 -11.68
C PRO A 32 -8.12 -6.19 -11.90
N GLU A 33 -7.62 -6.22 -13.14
CA GLU A 33 -6.39 -6.93 -13.48
C GLU A 33 -5.16 -6.28 -12.84
N ALA A 34 -4.98 -4.97 -13.01
CA ALA A 34 -3.87 -4.24 -12.42
C ALA A 34 -3.90 -4.29 -10.88
N ALA A 35 -5.08 -4.15 -10.27
CA ALA A 35 -5.25 -4.23 -8.83
C ALA A 35 -4.81 -5.61 -8.28
N ARG A 36 -5.19 -6.71 -8.94
CA ARG A 36 -4.77 -8.06 -8.57
C ARG A 36 -3.27 -8.26 -8.80
N LYS A 37 -2.72 -7.76 -9.90
CA LYS A 37 -1.27 -7.80 -10.18
C LYS A 37 -0.47 -7.11 -9.07
N ILE A 38 -0.85 -5.90 -8.69
CA ILE A 38 -0.21 -5.13 -7.62
C ILE A 38 -0.28 -5.88 -6.29
N ALA A 39 -1.46 -6.40 -5.93
CA ALA A 39 -1.65 -7.14 -4.69
C ALA A 39 -0.75 -8.40 -4.62
N LYS A 40 -0.63 -9.15 -5.72
CA LYS A 40 0.29 -10.30 -5.81
C LYS A 40 1.75 -9.91 -5.64
N ILE A 41 2.19 -8.81 -6.26
CA ILE A 41 3.57 -8.33 -6.13
C ILE A 41 3.85 -7.92 -4.67
N VAL A 42 2.90 -7.26 -4.01
CA VAL A 42 3.02 -6.87 -2.60
C VAL A 42 3.11 -8.11 -1.70
N GLU A 43 2.24 -9.09 -1.89
CA GLU A 43 2.25 -10.35 -1.15
C GLU A 43 3.57 -11.12 -1.36
N ALA A 44 4.01 -11.26 -2.61
CA ALA A 44 5.30 -11.86 -2.93
C ALA A 44 6.46 -11.14 -2.22
N ARG A 45 6.49 -9.79 -2.25
CA ARG A 45 7.52 -8.99 -1.57
C ARG A 45 7.52 -9.20 -0.06
N LEU A 46 6.34 -9.40 0.56
CA LEU A 46 6.25 -9.71 1.99
C LEU A 46 6.83 -11.10 2.30
N LEU A 47 6.51 -12.10 1.48
CA LEU A 47 6.98 -13.48 1.64
C LEU A 47 8.48 -13.60 1.38
N GLU A 48 8.99 -13.00 0.30
CA GLU A 48 10.42 -13.00 -0.05
C GLU A 48 11.29 -12.38 1.05
N ARG A 49 10.77 -11.34 1.73
CA ARG A 49 11.46 -10.68 2.83
C ARG A 49 11.25 -11.38 4.18
N ASN A 50 10.46 -12.46 4.21
CA ASN A 50 10.10 -13.22 5.40
C ASN A 50 9.62 -12.32 6.55
N LEU A 51 8.80 -11.30 6.22
CA LEU A 51 8.32 -10.31 7.18
C LEU A 51 7.12 -10.85 7.97
N GLU A 52 7.23 -10.86 9.29
CA GLU A 52 6.09 -11.15 10.17
C GLU A 52 5.19 -9.91 10.39
N ARG A 53 5.77 -8.71 10.24
CA ARG A 53 5.09 -7.43 10.48
C ARG A 53 5.49 -6.40 9.43
N ILE A 54 4.53 -5.58 9.00
CA ILE A 54 4.75 -4.43 8.14
C ILE A 54 3.92 -3.25 8.62
N THR A 55 4.46 -2.03 8.59
CA THR A 55 3.63 -0.87 8.92
C THR A 55 2.67 -0.54 7.79
N ALA A 56 1.49 0.00 8.12
CA ALA A 56 0.54 0.49 7.12
C ALA A 56 1.17 1.57 6.22
N LYS A 57 2.15 2.33 6.73
CA LYS A 57 2.89 3.34 5.95
C LYS A 57 3.79 2.69 4.89
N GLU A 58 4.58 1.68 5.25
CA GLU A 58 5.43 0.95 4.30
C GLU A 58 4.62 0.21 3.25
N LEU A 59 3.56 -0.49 3.68
CA LEU A 59 2.65 -1.18 2.77
C LEU A 59 2.05 -0.21 1.75
N THR A 60 1.60 0.96 2.22
CA THR A 60 1.08 2.03 1.35
C THR A 60 2.13 2.56 0.39
N ALA A 61 3.37 2.74 0.85
CA ALA A 61 4.48 3.19 -0.01
C ALA A 61 4.74 2.21 -1.16
N TRP A 62 4.70 0.91 -0.90
CA TRP A 62 4.86 -0.11 -1.95
C TRP A 62 3.70 -0.09 -2.95
N ILE A 63 2.46 0.02 -2.46
CA ILE A 63 1.28 0.10 -3.33
C ILE A 63 1.37 1.33 -4.24
N LEU A 64 1.71 2.49 -3.67
CA LEU A 64 1.84 3.73 -4.43
C LEU A 64 3.00 3.70 -5.42
N GLU A 65 4.13 3.09 -5.06
CA GLU A 65 5.23 2.85 -5.98
C GLU A 65 4.76 2.06 -7.21
N LEU A 66 4.02 0.97 -6.99
CA LEU A 66 3.52 0.11 -8.06
C LEU A 66 2.43 0.80 -8.89
N LEU A 67 1.48 1.49 -8.25
CA LEU A 67 0.48 2.28 -8.96
C LEU A 67 1.14 3.32 -9.86
N ARG A 68 2.14 4.05 -9.38
CA ARG A 68 2.86 5.05 -10.18
C ARG A 68 3.60 4.44 -11.37
N ARG A 69 4.14 3.24 -11.22
CA ARG A 69 4.80 2.51 -12.32
C ARG A 69 3.82 2.03 -13.39
N GLU A 70 2.62 1.63 -12.99
CA GLU A 70 1.59 1.16 -13.93
C GLU A 70 0.84 2.34 -14.59
N ASN A 71 0.43 3.33 -13.80
CA ASN A 71 -0.25 4.53 -14.28
C ASN A 71 -0.17 5.66 -13.24
N GLU A 72 0.46 6.78 -13.61
CA GLU A 72 0.61 7.94 -12.73
C GLU A 72 -0.73 8.55 -12.28
N GLU A 73 -1.78 8.47 -13.10
CA GLU A 73 -3.12 8.94 -12.76
C GLU A 73 -3.70 8.15 -11.58
N TRP A 74 -3.52 6.83 -11.54
CA TRP A 74 -3.99 6.00 -10.41
C TRP A 74 -3.27 6.36 -9.12
N TYR A 75 -1.97 6.65 -9.18
CA TYR A 75 -1.24 7.17 -8.03
C TYR A 75 -1.88 8.49 -7.53
N ARG A 76 -2.12 9.45 -8.42
CA ARG A 76 -2.73 10.75 -8.06
C ARG A 76 -4.13 10.58 -7.47
N ASN A 77 -4.96 9.74 -8.08
CA ASN A 77 -6.31 9.44 -7.61
C ASN A 77 -6.28 8.81 -6.21
N TRP A 78 -5.31 7.92 -5.95
CA TRP A 78 -5.13 7.33 -4.63
C TRP A 78 -4.82 8.41 -3.58
N ILE A 79 -3.89 9.33 -3.87
CA ILE A 79 -3.53 10.43 -2.98
C ILE A 79 -4.76 11.29 -2.66
N VAL A 80 -5.56 11.65 -3.68
CA VAL A 80 -6.79 12.43 -3.49
C VAL A 80 -7.79 11.68 -2.63
N PHE A 81 -8.01 10.39 -2.91
CA PHE A 81 -8.90 9.53 -2.15
C PHE A 81 -8.49 9.42 -0.67
N ASP A 82 -7.22 9.17 -0.39
CA ASP A 82 -6.73 9.04 0.98
C ASP A 82 -6.82 10.37 1.75
N ARG A 83 -6.53 11.50 1.08
CA ARG A 83 -6.72 12.83 1.69
C ARG A 83 -8.19 13.10 2.00
N ALA A 84 -9.10 12.84 1.06
CA ALA A 84 -10.53 13.13 1.22
C ALA A 84 -11.21 12.22 2.25
N VAL A 85 -10.90 10.92 2.23
CA VAL A 85 -11.59 9.91 3.05
C VAL A 85 -10.92 9.70 4.41
N LYS A 86 -9.59 9.81 4.46
CA LYS A 86 -8.81 9.52 5.67
C LYS A 86 -8.25 10.76 6.35
N ARG A 87 -8.36 11.95 5.72
CA ARG A 87 -7.80 13.22 6.21
C ARG A 87 -6.29 13.13 6.48
N ARG A 88 -5.58 12.34 5.68
CA ARG A 88 -4.14 12.07 5.81
C ARG A 88 -3.34 12.87 4.79
N GLU A 89 -2.08 13.15 5.13
CA GLU A 89 -1.09 13.74 4.22
C GLU A 89 -0.05 12.68 3.82
N THR A 90 -0.51 11.57 3.24
CA THR A 90 0.34 10.40 2.94
C THR A 90 1.57 10.74 2.10
N GLU A 91 1.51 11.73 1.20
CA GLU A 91 2.69 12.22 0.46
C GLU A 91 3.76 12.83 1.38
N ARG A 92 3.36 13.63 2.38
CA ARG A 92 4.30 14.23 3.34
C ARG A 92 4.92 13.18 4.26
N GLU A 93 4.16 12.13 4.60
CA GLU A 93 4.63 11.03 5.44
C GLU A 93 5.63 10.13 4.72
N ILE A 94 5.42 9.84 3.43
CA ILE A 94 6.31 8.96 2.65
C ILE A 94 7.55 9.73 2.16
N GLY A 95 7.42 11.02 1.83
CA GLY A 95 8.52 11.88 1.42
C GLY A 95 9.61 12.10 2.49
N GLN A 96 9.32 11.78 3.75
CA GLN A 96 10.27 11.86 4.87
C GLN A 96 11.02 10.55 5.16
N GLN A 97 10.92 9.51 4.31
CA GLN A 97 11.72 8.29 4.49
C GLN A 97 13.23 8.57 4.30
N PRO A 98 14.07 8.41 5.34
CA PRO A 98 15.52 8.51 5.20
C PRO A 98 16.01 7.25 4.47
N GLY A 99 16.36 7.36 3.19
CA GLY A 99 16.87 6.21 2.44
C GLY A 99 16.85 6.26 0.92
N ARG A 100 16.45 7.38 0.29
CA ARG A 100 16.79 7.65 -1.12
C ARG A 100 18.02 8.56 -1.17
N ARG A 101 19.20 7.98 -0.94
CA ARG A 101 20.49 8.49 -1.42
C ARG A 101 21.08 7.44 -2.34
#